data_AF-A0A4P5QU97-F1
#
_entry.id   AF-A0A4P5QU97-F1
#
_cell.length_a   1.000
_cell.length_b   1.000
_cell.length_c   1.000
_cell.angle_alpha   90.00
_cell.angle_beta   90.00
_cell.angle_gamma   90.00
#
_symmetry.space_group_name_H-M   'P 1'
#
loop_
_entity.id
_entity.type
_entity.pdbx_description
1 polymer ?
#
loop_
_entity_poly.entity_id
_entity_poly.type
_entity_poly.pdbx_seq_one_letter_code
_entity_poly.pdbx_strand_id
1 'polypeptide(L)' 'MKLRTDLLKFLTMEDIAEEALANNHRYKPEPDLAKTGVGSLLPATPEERALELVRNQELIERLKQRQREANVMRSAMPED' A
#
# COMPACT_ATOMS: atom_id res chain seq x y z
N MET A 1 3.25 -7.83 11.91
CA MET A 1 2.21 -6.90 11.40
C MET A 1 0.91 -7.68 11.21
N LYS A 2 -0.26 -7.12 11.56
CA LYS A 2 -1.55 -7.73 11.22
C LYS A 2 -1.95 -7.25 9.82
N LEU A 3 -2.36 -8.17 8.95
CA LEU A 3 -2.86 -7.82 7.61
C LEU A 3 -4.25 -7.16 7.75
N ARG A 4 -4.42 -5.97 7.16
CA ARG A 4 -5.68 -5.17 7.19
C ARG A 4 -6.36 -5.18 5.83
N THR A 5 -6.81 -6.36 5.41
CA THR A 5 -7.48 -6.55 4.10
C THR A 5 -8.78 -5.78 3.98
N ASP A 6 -9.41 -5.41 5.11
CA ASP A 6 -10.61 -4.58 5.18
C ASP A 6 -10.43 -3.17 4.62
N LEU A 7 -9.19 -2.67 4.57
CA LEU A 7 -8.85 -1.33 4.08
C LEU A 7 -8.48 -1.32 2.59
N LEU A 8 -8.29 -2.47 1.95
CA LEU A 8 -7.82 -2.57 0.56
C LEU A 8 -8.72 -1.83 -0.44
N LYS A 9 -10.04 -1.82 -0.20
CA LYS A 9 -11.00 -1.13 -1.07
C LYS A 9 -10.88 0.40 -1.07
N PHE A 10 -10.12 0.97 -0.14
CA PHE A 10 -9.88 2.42 -0.04
C PHE A 10 -8.47 2.83 -0.51
N LEU A 11 -7.68 1.85 -0.96
CA LEU A 11 -6.36 2.07 -1.51
C LEU A 11 -6.50 2.73 -2.89
N THR A 12 -5.70 3.74 -3.15
CA THR A 12 -5.66 4.40 -4.46
C THR A 12 -4.42 4.00 -5.25
N MET A 13 -4.41 4.30 -6.55
CA MET A 13 -3.24 4.05 -7.40
C MET A 13 -2.03 4.88 -6.96
N GLU A 14 -2.28 6.07 -6.42
CA GLU A 14 -1.24 6.95 -5.88
C GLU A 14 -0.58 6.32 -4.65
N ASP A 15 -1.34 5.75 -3.71
CA ASP A 15 -0.75 5.06 -2.55
C ASP A 15 0.14 3.88 -3.00
N ILE A 16 -0.28 3.14 -4.04
CA ILE A 16 0.49 2.04 -4.62
C ILE A 16 1.77 2.57 -5.27
N ALA A 17 1.68 3.67 -6.03
CA ALA A 17 2.82 4.28 -6.71
C ALA A 17 3.84 4.83 -5.72
N GLU A 18 3.40 5.49 -4.63
CA GLU A 18 4.25 5.96 -3.54
C GLU A 18 5.06 4.82 -2.94
N GLU A 19 4.40 3.71 -2.57
CA GLU A 19 5.09 2.55 -2.00
C GLU A 19 6.00 1.85 -3.00
N ALA A 20 5.61 1.78 -4.28
CA ALA A 20 6.46 1.21 -5.33
C ALA A 20 7.75 2.03 -5.50
N LEU A 21 7.64 3.36 -5.59
CA LEU A 21 8.80 4.26 -5.69
C LEU A 21 9.70 4.18 -4.46
N ALA A 22 9.11 4.09 -3.27
CA ALA A 22 9.85 4.02 -2.02
C ALA A 22 10.64 2.71 -1.82
N ASN A 23 10.32 1.66 -2.60
CA ASN A 23 11.00 0.37 -2.58
C ASN A 23 11.79 0.08 -3.87
N ASN A 24 11.77 1.01 -4.84
CA ASN A 24 12.34 0.79 -6.16
C ASN A 24 13.85 0.51 -6.12
N HIS A 25 14.60 1.11 -5.19
CA HIS A 25 16.03 0.85 -5.04
C HIS A 25 16.36 -0.59 -4.60
N ARG A 26 15.40 -1.29 -4.00
CA ARG A 26 15.50 -2.71 -3.63
C ARG A 26 14.95 -3.63 -4.71
N TYR A 27 14.31 -3.09 -5.74
CA TYR A 27 13.79 -3.90 -6.83
C TYR A 27 14.93 -4.49 -7.64
N LYS A 28 14.94 -5.82 -7.70
CA LYS A 28 15.83 -6.60 -8.55
C LYS A 28 14.99 -7.25 -9.64
N PRO A 29 15.10 -6.81 -10.91
CA PRO A 29 14.40 -7.46 -12.01
C PRO A 29 14.86 -8.91 -12.16
N GLU A 30 13.95 -9.81 -12.55
CA GLU A 30 14.37 -11.15 -12.98
C GLU A 30 15.12 -11.07 -14.32
N PRO A 31 16.05 -12.01 -14.60
CA PRO A 31 16.70 -12.06 -15.90
C PRO A 31 15.66 -12.19 -17.03
N ASP A 32 15.92 -11.50 -18.15
CA ASP A 32 15.03 -11.27 -19.31
C ASP A 32 14.36 -12.50 -19.97
N LEU A 33 14.62 -13.71 -19.49
CA LEU A 33 13.99 -14.95 -19.96
C LEU A 33 12.55 -15.12 -19.43
N ALA A 34 12.18 -14.44 -18.35
CA ALA A 34 10.80 -14.39 -17.89
C ALA A 34 10.04 -13.30 -18.65
N LYS A 35 9.21 -13.68 -19.63
CA LYS A 35 8.34 -12.76 -20.41
C LYS A 35 7.30 -12.01 -19.56
N THR A 36 7.24 -12.29 -18.27
CA THR A 36 6.46 -11.60 -17.27
C THR A 36 7.40 -10.61 -16.59
N GLY A 37 7.09 -9.32 -16.57
CA GLY A 37 7.90 -8.28 -15.90
C GLY A 37 7.92 -8.43 -14.38
N VAL A 38 8.40 -9.57 -13.89
CA VAL A 38 8.48 -9.94 -12.49
C VAL A 38 9.88 -9.63 -11.98
N GLY A 39 9.94 -9.22 -10.72
CA GLY A 39 11.19 -9.01 -10.00
C GLY A 39 10.97 -9.34 -8.54
N SER A 40 12.07 -9.38 -7.80
CA SER A 40 12.06 -9.58 -6.36
C SER A 40 12.52 -8.32 -5.65
N LEU A 41 12.01 -8.07 -4.46
CA LEU A 41 12.60 -7.07 -3.58
C LEU A 41 13.74 -7.73 -2.81
N LEU A 42 14.90 -7.09 -2.84
CA LEU A 42 16.00 -7.45 -1.94
C LEU A 42 15.55 -7.29 -0.47
N PRO A 43 16.14 -8.05 0.47
CA PRO A 43 15.84 -7.90 1.88
C PRO A 43 16.02 -6.45 2.35
N ALA A 44 15.11 -6.00 3.22
CA ALA A 44 15.24 -4.69 3.86
C ALA A 44 16.32 -4.71 4.94
N THR A 45 17.10 -3.64 5.06
CA THR A 45 17.93 -3.40 6.25
C THR A 45 17.04 -3.06 7.47
N PRO A 46 17.57 -3.13 8.71
CA PRO A 46 16.83 -2.72 9.89
C PRO A 46 16.29 -1.27 9.83
N GLU A 47 17.07 -0.35 9.25
CA GLU A 47 16.70 1.05 9.09
C GLU A 47 15.55 1.20 8.08
N GLU A 48 15.64 0.50 6.95
CA GLU A 48 14.58 0.46 5.95
C GLU A 48 13.29 -0.13 6.52
N ARG A 49 13.39 -1.19 7.34
CA ARG A 49 12.24 -1.76 8.06
C ARG A 49 11.60 -0.75 9.01
N ALA A 50 12.40 0.05 9.72
CA ALA A 50 11.87 1.08 10.60
C ALA A 50 11.09 2.15 9.81
N LEU A 51 11.63 2.59 8.66
CA LEU A 51 10.96 3.54 7.78
C LEU A 51 9.68 2.95 7.16
N GLU A 52 9.72 1.69 6.72
CA GLU A 52 8.54 0.98 6.23
C GLU A 52 7.43 0.92 7.28
N LEU A 53 7.77 0.71 8.56
CA LEU A 53 6.78 0.67 9.64
C LEU A 53 6.09 2.02 9.82
N VAL A 54 6.85 3.12 9.75
CA VAL A 54 6.30 4.48 9.82
C VAL A 54 5.37 4.75 8.65
N ARG A 55 5.81 4.51 7.40
CA ARG A 55 4.98 4.71 6.20
C ARG A 55 3.71 3.85 6.21
N ASN A 56 3.83 2.58 6.61
CA ASN A 56 2.67 1.69 6.72
C ASN A 56 1.65 2.20 7.75
N GLN A 57 2.13 2.72 8.88
CA GLN A 57 1.25 3.27 9.91
C GLN A 57 0.53 4.53 9.39
N GLU A 58 1.24 5.42 8.69
CA GLU A 58 0.65 6.60 8.05
C GLU A 58 -0.39 6.22 7.00
N LEU A 59 -0.07 5.28 6.11
CA LEU A 59 -1.01 4.77 5.10
C LEU A 59 -2.26 4.19 5.75
N ILE A 60 -2.13 3.38 6.80
CA ILE A 60 -3.27 2.81 7.53
C ILE A 60 -4.19 3.92 8.06
N GLU A 61 -3.64 4.99 8.64
CA GLU A 61 -4.46 6.09 9.15
C GLU A 61 -5.17 6.85 8.03
N ARG A 62 -4.52 7.08 6.88
CA ARG A 62 -5.17 7.65 5.69
C ARG A 62 -6.32 6.78 5.19
N LEU A 63 -6.12 5.47 5.09
CA LEU A 63 -7.14 4.53 4.64
C LEU A 63 -8.32 4.44 5.61
N LYS A 64 -8.06 4.46 6.92
CA LYS A 64 -9.14 4.53 7.93
C LYS A 64 -9.94 5.83 7.80
N GLN A 65 -9.29 6.95 7.50
CA GLN A 65 -9.99 8.22 7.29
C GLN A 65 -10.91 8.14 6.07
N ARG A 66 -10.41 7.66 4.94
CA ARG A 66 -11.24 7.44 3.72
C ARG A 66 -12.39 6.47 3.99
N GLN A 67 -12.17 5.42 4.78
CA GLN A 67 -13.22 4.50 5.21
C GLN A 67 -14.32 5.21 6.00
N ARG A 68 -13.95 6.08 6.95
CA ARG A 68 -14.93 6.85 7.73
C ARG A 68 -15.75 7.77 6.83
N GLU A 69 -15.09 8.50 5.93
CA GLU A 69 -15.74 9.41 4.99
C GLU A 69 -16.74 8.68 4.09
N ALA A 70 -16.35 7.54 3.53
CA ALA A 70 -17.23 6.71 2.71
C ALA A 70 -18.45 6.19 3.50
N ASN A 71 -18.26 5.81 4.77
CA ASN A 71 -19.36 5.36 5.62
C ASN A 71 -20.33 6.50 5.95
N VAL A 72 -19.82 7.71 6.22
CA VAL A 72 -20.65 8.91 6.44
C VAL A 72 -21.45 9.24 5.17
N MET A 73 -20.81 9.25 4.00
CA MET A 73 -21.48 9.49 2.72
C MET A 73 -22.59 8.48 2.46
N ARG A 74 -22.36 7.20 2.74
CA ARG A 74 -23.38 6.15 2.61
C ARG A 74 -24.54 6.33 3.58
N SER A 75 -24.29 6.81 4.80
CA SER A 75 -25.35 7.08 5.77
C SER A 75 -26.18 8.32 5.43
N ALA A 76 -25.60 9.27 4.69
CA ALA A 76 -26.26 10.51 4.26
C ALA A 76 -27.11 10.35 3.00
N MET A 77 -26.93 9.26 2.24
CA MET A 77 -27.77 8.89 1.10
C MET A 77 -28.43 7.53 1.39
N PRO A 78 -29.55 7.49 2.14
CA PRO A 78 -30.33 6.26 2.25
C PRO A 78 -30.80 5.85 0.85
N GLU A 79 -30.51 4.62 0.45
CA GLU A 79 -31.11 4.04 -0.75
C GLU A 79 -32.63 3.92 -0.50
N ASP A 80 -33.42 4.49 -1.41
CA ASP A 80 -34.90 4.40 -1.43
C ASP A 80 -35.40 2.96 -1.64
#